data_AF-G7M2E0-F1
#
_entry.id   AF-G7M2E0-F1
#
_cell.length_a   1.000
_cell.length_b   1.000
_cell.length_c   1.000
_cell.angle_alpha   90.00
_cell.angle_beta   90.00
_cell.angle_gamma   90.00
#
_symmetry.space_group_name_H-M   'P 1'
#
loop_
_entity.id
_entity.type
_entity.pdbx_description
1 polymer ?
#
loop_
_entity_poly.entity_id
_entity_poly.type
_entity_poly.pdbx_seq_one_letter_code
_entity_poly.pdbx_strand_id
1 'polypeptide(L)'
;MEKNMGTWYGQANIACTADILDKRKKSIKTYIEEGVDWNFIKNIIKLFMKVQNNKQDKFKDSFAEIFIKDDSAFSYEQDKEIQLLAGIMLNEILKDNDKYNTIIELSCICLKNYYDPPIEGVFNNIENGFYESLKQLRENEDNDYAKRNFGKSLQVMIKENPSLVTSNLNEEVAKQLESLKQNIISIFSNFEKMQKINSLKSEDSEVLWWVIGEWSCDLNKPFKEIDDNFIPILIGKEMADKVNVLPGPFAAKAVINKILSNFKDKQLYVYKYAEKIERDWLEKFIEKYYIEAISDFTPILKYFNKITEIDELDNSSNELENICPAIIKKEEITNKDIAYSIYLECLLSKAYSEREE
;
A
#
# COMPACT_ATOMS: atom_id res chain seq x y z
N MET A 1 1.95 -10.80 -17.21
CA MET A 1 0.89 -10.73 -18.24
C MET A 1 0.74 -12.03 -19.01
N GLU A 2 1.77 -12.46 -19.76
CA GLU A 2 1.64 -13.54 -20.75
C GLU A 2 1.14 -14.89 -20.21
N LYS A 3 1.59 -15.30 -19.02
CA LYS A 3 1.20 -16.61 -18.46
C LYS A 3 -0.20 -16.65 -17.82
N ASN A 4 -0.77 -15.51 -17.42
CA ASN A 4 -1.96 -15.49 -16.56
C ASN A 4 -3.22 -14.91 -17.23
N MET A 5 -3.08 -14.10 -18.29
CA MET A 5 -4.23 -13.41 -18.88
C MET A 5 -5.30 -14.37 -19.42
N GLY A 6 -4.91 -15.41 -20.17
CA GLY A 6 -5.85 -16.42 -20.65
C GLY A 6 -6.53 -17.17 -19.50
N THR A 7 -5.80 -17.48 -18.43
CA THR A 7 -6.33 -18.10 -17.21
C THR A 7 -7.38 -17.21 -16.54
N TRP A 8 -7.13 -15.91 -16.42
CA TRP A 8 -8.07 -14.96 -15.82
C TRP A 8 -9.33 -14.77 -16.68
N TYR A 9 -9.22 -14.73 -18.01
CA TYR A 9 -10.39 -14.76 -18.90
C TYR A 9 -11.20 -16.04 -18.74
N GLY A 10 -10.53 -17.19 -18.59
CA GLY A 10 -11.17 -18.47 -18.27
C GLY A 10 -11.93 -18.44 -16.94
N GLN A 11 -11.31 -17.91 -15.88
CA GLN A 11 -11.95 -17.71 -14.57
C GLN A 11 -13.15 -16.76 -14.65
N ALA A 12 -13.10 -15.77 -15.54
CA ALA A 12 -14.18 -14.82 -15.79
C ALA A 12 -15.35 -15.39 -16.59
N ASN A 13 -15.19 -16.60 -17.16
CA ASN A 13 -16.08 -17.16 -18.18
C ASN A 13 -16.26 -16.22 -19.39
N ILE A 14 -15.18 -15.54 -19.82
CA ILE A 14 -15.17 -14.66 -20.99
C ILE A 14 -14.49 -15.39 -22.13
N ALA A 15 -15.24 -15.64 -23.21
CA ALA A 15 -14.69 -16.26 -24.41
C ALA A 15 -13.76 -15.26 -25.12
N CYS A 16 -12.51 -15.67 -25.34
CA CYS A 16 -11.53 -14.88 -26.08
C CYS A 16 -10.69 -15.79 -26.99
N THR A 17 -10.24 -15.25 -28.12
CA THR A 17 -9.25 -15.89 -28.98
C THR A 17 -7.85 -15.39 -28.64
N ALA A 18 -6.82 -16.11 -29.07
CA ALA A 18 -5.43 -15.67 -28.89
C ALA A 18 -5.18 -14.29 -29.53
N ASP A 19 -5.75 -14.02 -30.71
CA ASP A 19 -5.65 -12.73 -31.40
C ASP A 19 -6.26 -11.57 -30.58
N ILE A 20 -7.44 -11.79 -29.99
CA ILE A 20 -8.07 -10.78 -29.12
C ILE A 20 -7.19 -10.53 -27.88
N LEU A 21 -6.69 -11.58 -27.25
CA LEU A 21 -5.81 -11.43 -26.09
C LEU A 21 -4.55 -10.64 -26.41
N ASP A 22 -3.92 -10.89 -27.57
CA ASP A 22 -2.71 -10.18 -27.97
C ASP A 22 -2.98 -8.70 -28.28
N LYS A 23 -4.13 -8.38 -28.88
CA LYS A 23 -4.59 -6.98 -29.04
C LYS A 23 -4.76 -6.30 -27.67
N ARG A 24 -5.47 -6.94 -26.72
CA ARG A 24 -5.67 -6.38 -25.37
C ARG A 24 -4.35 -6.16 -24.63
N LYS A 25 -3.42 -7.11 -24.68
CA LYS A 25 -2.08 -6.97 -24.09
C LYS A 25 -1.34 -5.77 -24.68
N LYS A 26 -1.39 -5.63 -26.00
CA LYS A 26 -0.73 -4.53 -26.71
C LYS A 26 -1.30 -3.19 -26.27
N SER A 27 -2.62 -3.03 -26.24
CA SER A 27 -3.26 -1.79 -25.78
C SER A 27 -2.87 -1.42 -24.36
N ILE A 28 -2.83 -2.40 -23.44
CA ILE A 28 -2.41 -2.14 -22.05
C ILE A 28 -0.95 -1.65 -21.99
N LYS A 29 -0.03 -2.36 -22.66
CA LYS A 29 1.39 -1.98 -22.66
C LYS A 29 1.61 -0.60 -23.25
N THR A 30 1.03 -0.33 -24.42
CA THR A 30 1.16 0.97 -25.07
C THR A 30 0.63 2.10 -24.20
N TYR A 31 -0.51 1.90 -23.53
CA TYR A 31 -1.06 2.94 -22.66
C TYR A 31 -0.21 3.18 -21.41
N ILE A 32 0.33 2.13 -20.80
CA ILE A 32 1.23 2.26 -19.64
C ILE A 32 2.53 2.96 -20.04
N GLU A 33 3.09 2.64 -21.22
CA GLU A 33 4.29 3.27 -21.77
C GLU A 33 4.12 4.79 -22.03
N GLU A 34 2.90 5.25 -22.33
CA GLU A 34 2.57 6.68 -22.46
C GLU A 34 2.60 7.43 -21.11
N GLY A 35 2.58 6.70 -20.00
CA GLY A 35 2.62 7.22 -18.63
C GLY A 35 1.23 7.37 -18.02
N VAL A 36 1.06 6.82 -16.82
CA VAL A 36 -0.20 6.87 -16.06
C VAL A 36 -0.09 7.79 -14.84
N ASP A 37 -1.13 8.58 -14.60
CA ASP A 37 -1.22 9.40 -13.40
C ASP A 37 -2.07 8.73 -12.30
N TRP A 38 -2.03 9.31 -11.10
CA TRP A 38 -2.79 8.80 -9.97
C TRP A 38 -4.31 8.86 -10.17
N ASN A 39 -4.84 9.87 -10.87
CA ASN A 39 -6.29 9.96 -11.08
C ASN A 39 -6.78 8.80 -11.94
N PHE A 40 -6.01 8.43 -12.96
CA PHE A 40 -6.26 7.25 -13.78
C PHE A 40 -6.20 5.97 -12.94
N ILE A 41 -5.11 5.76 -12.18
CA ILE A 41 -4.93 4.60 -11.30
C ILE A 41 -6.09 4.48 -10.30
N LYS A 42 -6.44 5.59 -9.64
CA LYS A 42 -7.56 5.68 -8.69
C LYS A 42 -8.86 5.17 -9.32
N ASN A 43 -9.16 5.62 -10.54
CA ASN A 43 -10.37 5.21 -11.24
C ASN A 43 -10.32 3.75 -11.71
N ILE A 44 -9.15 3.23 -12.08
CA ILE A 44 -8.98 1.80 -12.38
C ILE A 44 -9.22 0.94 -11.14
N ILE A 45 -8.70 1.30 -9.97
CA ILE A 45 -8.94 0.58 -8.72
C ILE A 45 -10.45 0.51 -8.43
N LYS A 46 -11.15 1.64 -8.55
CA LYS A 46 -12.61 1.70 -8.38
C LYS A 46 -13.36 0.82 -9.38
N LEU A 47 -12.93 0.84 -10.64
CA LEU A 47 -13.52 0.02 -11.70
C LEU A 47 -13.31 -1.47 -11.43
N PHE A 48 -12.10 -1.88 -11.06
CA PHE A 48 -11.78 -3.25 -10.69
C PHE A 48 -12.56 -3.69 -9.44
N MET A 49 -12.54 -2.92 -8.36
CA MET A 49 -13.17 -3.28 -7.08
C MET A 49 -14.69 -2.98 -7.04
N LYS A 50 -15.31 -2.56 -8.15
CA LYS A 50 -16.75 -2.23 -8.24
C LYS A 50 -17.22 -1.17 -7.22
N VAL A 51 -16.35 -0.22 -6.90
CA VAL A 51 -16.70 0.90 -6.01
C VAL A 51 -17.59 1.87 -6.78
N GLN A 52 -18.90 1.78 -6.54
CA GLN A 52 -19.92 2.56 -7.26
C GLN A 52 -19.72 4.07 -7.03
N ASN A 53 -19.69 4.85 -8.12
CA ASN A 53 -19.93 6.29 -8.08
C ASN A 53 -20.53 6.80 -9.40
N ASN A 54 -21.29 7.90 -9.35
CA ASN A 54 -21.99 8.47 -10.51
C ASN A 54 -21.04 8.93 -11.65
N LYS A 55 -19.73 9.03 -11.41
CA LYS A 55 -18.71 9.40 -12.41
C LYS A 55 -18.09 8.18 -13.09
N GLN A 56 -18.37 6.98 -12.60
CA GLN A 56 -17.75 5.74 -13.05
C GLN A 56 -18.14 5.38 -14.48
N ASP A 57 -19.37 5.70 -14.91
CA ASP A 57 -19.84 5.42 -16.27
C ASP A 57 -19.00 6.18 -17.32
N LYS A 58 -18.70 7.46 -17.08
CA LYS A 58 -17.85 8.25 -17.99
C LYS A 58 -16.42 7.73 -18.06
N PHE A 59 -15.86 7.33 -16.91
CA PHE A 59 -14.50 6.78 -16.89
C PHE A 59 -14.45 5.42 -17.57
N LYS A 60 -15.43 4.54 -17.32
CA LYS A 60 -15.56 3.23 -17.95
C LYS A 60 -15.55 3.36 -19.47
N ASP A 61 -16.28 4.32 -20.03
CA ASP A 61 -16.31 4.58 -21.46
C ASP A 61 -14.92 4.99 -21.98
N SER A 62 -14.29 5.98 -21.34
CA SER A 62 -12.92 6.40 -21.72
C SER A 62 -11.87 5.28 -21.58
N PHE A 63 -12.05 4.38 -20.62
CA PHE A 63 -11.18 3.22 -20.44
C PHE A 63 -11.41 2.16 -21.53
N ALA A 64 -12.66 1.96 -21.96
CA ALA A 64 -12.98 1.06 -23.06
C ALA A 64 -12.40 1.55 -24.40
N GLU A 65 -12.32 2.87 -24.62
CA GLU A 65 -11.72 3.48 -25.82
C GLU A 65 -10.26 3.07 -26.04
N ILE A 66 -9.50 2.80 -24.96
CA ILE A 66 -8.11 2.31 -25.03
C ILE A 66 -8.04 1.02 -25.86
N PHE A 67 -9.03 0.15 -25.73
CA PHE A 67 -9.07 -1.14 -26.41
C PHE A 67 -9.72 -1.06 -27.80
N ILE A 68 -10.69 -0.16 -27.99
CA ILE A 68 -11.37 0.04 -29.29
C ILE A 68 -10.38 0.51 -30.36
N LYS A 69 -9.37 1.28 -29.97
CA LYS A 69 -8.31 1.78 -30.87
C LYS A 69 -7.57 0.65 -31.60
N ASP A 70 -7.29 -0.46 -30.91
CA ASP A 70 -6.62 -1.64 -31.48
C ASP A 70 -7.59 -2.76 -31.90
N ASP A 71 -8.86 -2.68 -31.47
CA ASP A 71 -9.90 -3.66 -31.77
C ASP A 71 -11.29 -3.01 -31.85
N SER A 72 -11.69 -2.64 -33.07
CA SER A 72 -12.97 -1.98 -33.32
C SER A 72 -14.20 -2.83 -33.00
N ALA A 73 -14.04 -4.13 -32.72
CA ALA A 73 -15.13 -5.01 -32.31
C ALA A 73 -15.36 -4.99 -30.78
N PHE A 74 -14.48 -4.35 -30.00
CA PHE A 74 -14.67 -4.22 -28.54
C PHE A 74 -15.87 -3.32 -28.22
N SER A 75 -16.64 -3.67 -27.18
CA SER A 75 -17.88 -3.00 -26.84
C SER A 75 -17.86 -2.45 -25.41
N TYR A 76 -18.41 -1.24 -25.25
CA TYR A 76 -18.64 -0.57 -23.95
C TYR A 76 -19.57 -1.35 -23.01
N GLU A 77 -20.40 -2.24 -23.57
CA GLU A 77 -21.39 -3.06 -22.83
C GLU A 77 -20.77 -4.30 -22.17
N GLN A 78 -19.47 -4.55 -22.36
CA GLN A 78 -18.78 -5.72 -21.80
C GLN A 78 -18.24 -5.45 -20.39
N ASP A 79 -19.12 -5.13 -19.44
CA ASP A 79 -18.77 -4.70 -18.07
C ASP A 79 -17.81 -5.66 -17.37
N LYS A 80 -18.06 -6.97 -17.50
CA LYS A 80 -17.19 -8.00 -16.91
C LYS A 80 -15.79 -8.00 -17.50
N GLU A 81 -15.67 -7.82 -18.81
CA GLU A 81 -14.37 -7.77 -19.48
C GLU A 81 -13.64 -6.48 -19.14
N ILE A 82 -14.33 -5.34 -19.13
CA ILE A 82 -13.78 -4.04 -18.73
C ILE A 82 -13.23 -4.10 -17.30
N GLN A 83 -13.98 -4.68 -16.36
CA GLN A 83 -13.54 -4.86 -14.97
C GLN A 83 -12.34 -5.81 -14.86
N LEU A 84 -12.32 -6.91 -15.63
CA LEU A 84 -11.18 -7.82 -15.69
C LEU A 84 -9.94 -7.09 -16.22
N LEU A 85 -10.08 -6.34 -17.32
CA LEU A 85 -8.99 -5.59 -17.95
C LEU A 85 -8.44 -4.50 -17.02
N ALA A 86 -9.29 -3.85 -16.23
CA ALA A 86 -8.87 -2.91 -15.18
C ALA A 86 -7.92 -3.60 -14.18
N GLY A 87 -8.30 -4.77 -13.65
CA GLY A 87 -7.44 -5.53 -12.73
C GLY A 87 -6.15 -6.07 -13.38
N ILE A 88 -6.20 -6.44 -14.67
CA ILE A 88 -5.00 -6.84 -15.42
C ILE A 88 -4.05 -5.65 -15.58
N MET A 89 -4.58 -4.46 -15.88
CA MET A 89 -3.77 -3.25 -16.02
C MET A 89 -3.11 -2.88 -14.69
N LEU A 90 -3.80 -2.98 -13.55
CA LEU A 90 -3.18 -2.80 -12.22
C LEU A 90 -2.02 -3.76 -12.00
N ASN A 91 -2.21 -5.05 -12.32
CA ASN A 91 -1.15 -6.04 -12.19
C ASN A 91 0.03 -5.79 -13.14
N GLU A 92 -0.17 -5.08 -14.25
CA GLU A 92 0.92 -4.67 -15.12
C GLU A 92 1.67 -3.47 -14.56
N ILE A 93 0.94 -2.45 -14.08
CA ILE A 93 1.51 -1.27 -13.42
C ILE A 93 2.39 -1.70 -12.23
N LEU A 94 1.92 -2.66 -11.43
CA LEU A 94 2.63 -3.17 -10.25
C LEU A 94 3.96 -3.89 -10.56
N LYS A 95 4.23 -4.27 -11.81
CA LYS A 95 5.51 -4.90 -12.15
C LYS A 95 6.65 -3.91 -12.24
N ASP A 96 6.35 -2.69 -12.62
CA ASP A 96 7.33 -1.63 -12.65
C ASP A 96 7.54 -1.16 -11.20
N ASN A 97 8.76 -0.74 -10.88
CA ASN A 97 9.07 -0.20 -9.55
C ASN A 97 8.55 1.24 -9.45
N ASP A 98 7.23 1.38 -9.49
CA ASP A 98 6.52 2.65 -9.46
C ASP A 98 6.22 3.08 -8.01
N LYS A 99 6.28 4.38 -7.77
CA LYS A 99 5.89 5.01 -6.50
C LYS A 99 4.44 4.72 -6.08
N TYR A 100 3.59 4.24 -6.99
CA TYR A 100 2.21 3.89 -6.68
C TYR A 100 2.01 2.48 -6.14
N ASN A 101 3.01 1.60 -6.19
CA ASN A 101 2.80 0.17 -5.94
C ASN A 101 2.14 -0.13 -4.60
N THR A 102 2.72 0.37 -3.50
CA THR A 102 2.17 0.17 -2.16
C THR A 102 0.77 0.79 -1.99
N ILE A 103 0.51 1.93 -2.63
CA ILE A 103 -0.80 2.60 -2.58
C ILE A 103 -1.85 1.74 -3.32
N ILE A 104 -1.52 1.20 -4.50
CA ILE A 104 -2.41 0.34 -5.29
C ILE A 104 -2.75 -0.93 -4.50
N GLU A 105 -1.72 -1.61 -3.98
CA GLU A 105 -1.85 -2.84 -3.18
C GLU A 105 -2.73 -2.61 -1.95
N LEU A 106 -2.39 -1.61 -1.11
CA LEU A 106 -3.15 -1.30 0.10
C LEU A 106 -4.59 -0.87 -0.23
N SER A 107 -4.81 -0.09 -1.29
CA SER A 107 -6.17 0.31 -1.71
C SER A 107 -7.03 -0.91 -2.04
N CYS A 108 -6.48 -1.87 -2.80
CA CYS A 108 -7.22 -3.08 -3.14
C CYS A 108 -7.50 -3.93 -1.90
N ILE A 109 -6.51 -4.12 -1.02
CA ILE A 109 -6.65 -4.93 0.20
C ILE A 109 -7.65 -4.31 1.17
N CYS A 110 -7.63 -2.98 1.37
CA CYS A 110 -8.62 -2.28 2.20
C CYS A 110 -10.04 -2.49 1.68
N LEU A 111 -10.22 -2.41 0.35
CA LEU A 111 -11.51 -2.56 -0.30
C LEU A 111 -12.05 -3.99 -0.31
N LYS A 112 -11.19 -5.02 -0.32
CA LYS A 112 -11.60 -6.45 -0.35
C LYS A 112 -12.51 -6.83 0.80
N ASN A 113 -12.38 -6.15 1.94
CA ASN A 113 -13.24 -6.32 3.10
C ASN A 113 -14.69 -5.87 2.86
N TYR A 114 -14.97 -5.12 1.80
CA TYR A 114 -16.26 -4.47 1.54
C TYR A 114 -16.82 -4.76 0.15
N TYR A 115 -15.95 -5.11 -0.79
CA TYR A 115 -16.30 -5.35 -2.17
C TYR A 115 -15.63 -6.63 -2.67
N ASP A 116 -16.41 -7.47 -3.33
CA ASP A 116 -15.88 -8.66 -3.98
C ASP A 116 -15.22 -8.30 -5.32
N PRO A 117 -13.92 -8.57 -5.49
CA PRO A 117 -13.26 -8.38 -6.76
C PRO A 117 -13.94 -9.27 -7.81
N PRO A 118 -14.04 -8.80 -9.07
CA PRO A 118 -14.70 -9.53 -10.14
C PRO A 118 -14.02 -10.87 -10.43
N ILE A 119 -12.70 -10.93 -10.22
CA ILE A 119 -11.86 -12.10 -10.50
C ILE A 119 -10.86 -12.29 -9.36
N GLU A 120 -11.10 -13.30 -8.53
CA GLU A 120 -10.26 -13.60 -7.35
C GLU A 120 -8.79 -13.85 -7.74
N GLY A 121 -8.53 -14.53 -8.86
CA GLY A 121 -7.17 -14.81 -9.30
C GLY A 121 -6.36 -13.56 -9.69
N VAL A 122 -7.02 -12.47 -10.06
CA VAL A 122 -6.37 -11.18 -10.36
C VAL A 122 -6.06 -10.45 -9.05
N PHE A 123 -7.01 -10.45 -8.12
CA PHE A 123 -6.82 -9.87 -6.78
C PHE A 123 -5.72 -10.59 -6.00
N ASN A 124 -5.73 -11.92 -5.98
CA ASN A 124 -4.72 -12.73 -5.29
C ASN A 124 -3.30 -12.43 -5.79
N ASN A 125 -3.13 -12.05 -7.06
CA ASN A 125 -1.82 -11.68 -7.58
C ASN A 125 -1.34 -10.33 -7.00
N ILE A 126 -2.24 -9.38 -6.80
CA ILE A 126 -1.96 -8.10 -6.11
C ILE A 126 -1.63 -8.37 -4.63
N GLU A 127 -2.47 -9.17 -3.96
CA GLU A 127 -2.27 -9.51 -2.54
C GLU A 127 -0.96 -10.28 -2.32
N ASN A 128 -0.64 -11.25 -3.17
CA ASN A 128 0.63 -11.97 -3.09
C ASN A 128 1.82 -11.03 -3.34
N GLY A 129 1.72 -10.09 -4.29
CA GLY A 129 2.74 -9.07 -4.54
C GLY A 129 3.02 -8.22 -3.31
N PHE A 130 1.97 -7.81 -2.61
CA PHE A 130 2.07 -7.09 -1.34
C PHE A 130 2.79 -7.90 -0.26
N TYR A 131 2.40 -9.17 -0.07
CA TYR A 131 3.05 -10.05 0.92
C TYR A 131 4.50 -10.38 0.57
N GLU A 132 4.84 -10.54 -0.70
CA GLU A 132 6.23 -10.70 -1.14
C GLU A 132 7.03 -9.42 -0.88
N SER A 133 6.46 -8.23 -1.11
CA SER A 133 7.10 -6.95 -0.78
C SER A 133 7.36 -6.80 0.72
N LEU A 134 6.38 -7.15 1.58
CA LEU A 134 6.52 -7.19 3.03
C LEU A 134 7.68 -8.09 3.49
N LYS A 135 7.79 -9.26 2.86
CA LYS A 135 8.80 -10.28 3.15
C LYS A 135 10.18 -9.85 2.67
N GLN A 136 10.32 -9.44 1.40
CA GLN A 136 11.58 -9.01 0.81
C GLN A 136 12.19 -7.82 1.55
N LEU A 137 11.37 -6.89 2.05
CA LEU A 137 11.85 -5.74 2.82
C LEU A 137 12.60 -6.15 4.10
N ARG A 138 12.25 -7.29 4.72
CA ARG A 138 12.79 -7.74 6.01
C ARG A 138 13.68 -8.98 5.93
N GLU A 139 13.50 -9.84 4.93
CA GLU A 139 14.29 -11.06 4.72
C GLU A 139 15.51 -10.87 3.82
N ASN A 140 15.63 -9.75 3.09
CA ASN A 140 16.86 -9.39 2.37
C ASN A 140 18.00 -8.98 3.34
N GLU A 141 18.23 -9.81 4.36
CA GLU A 141 19.35 -9.76 5.32
C GLU A 141 20.65 -10.32 4.73
N ASP A 142 20.66 -10.73 3.45
CA ASP A 142 21.89 -10.93 2.67
C ASP A 142 22.53 -9.57 2.42
N ASN A 143 23.20 -9.14 3.48
CA ASN A 143 24.07 -8.01 3.64
C ASN A 143 25.29 -8.15 2.73
N ASP A 144 25.07 -8.13 1.42
CA ASP A 144 26.13 -7.94 0.44
C ASP A 144 26.46 -6.43 0.42
N TYR A 145 26.93 -5.94 1.58
CA TYR A 145 27.65 -4.69 1.62
C TYR A 145 28.80 -4.87 0.64
N ALA A 146 28.90 -3.97 -0.34
CA ALA A 146 30.05 -3.94 -1.20
C ALA A 146 31.28 -3.75 -0.31
N LYS A 147 31.94 -4.85 0.07
CA LYS A 147 33.21 -4.88 0.77
C LYS A 147 34.28 -4.45 -0.24
N ARG A 148 34.22 -3.19 -0.68
CA ARG A 148 35.39 -2.58 -1.30
C ARG A 148 36.41 -2.45 -0.19
N ASN A 149 37.52 -3.16 -0.32
CA ASN A 149 38.68 -2.97 0.54
C ASN A 149 39.30 -1.61 0.18
N PHE A 150 38.70 -0.52 0.67
CA PHE A 150 39.12 0.86 0.47
C PHE A 150 40.62 1.02 0.77
N GLY A 151 41.07 0.45 1.89
CA GLY A 151 42.46 0.51 2.31
C GLY A 151 43.42 -0.22 1.37
N LYS A 152 43.07 -1.41 0.84
CA LYS A 152 43.96 -2.15 -0.07
C LYS A 152 44.01 -1.50 -1.46
N SER A 153 42.87 -1.02 -1.96
CA SER A 153 42.80 -0.32 -3.25
C SER A 153 43.69 0.94 -3.27
N LEU A 154 43.58 1.79 -2.25
CA LEU A 154 44.41 2.99 -2.13
C LEU A 154 45.89 2.69 -1.82
N GLN A 155 46.18 1.72 -0.94
CA GLN A 155 47.56 1.38 -0.58
C GLN A 155 48.34 0.69 -1.70
N VAL A 156 47.70 -0.17 -2.49
CA VAL A 156 48.33 -0.80 -3.66
C VAL A 156 48.66 0.27 -4.70
N MET A 157 47.73 1.20 -4.97
CA MET A 157 47.95 2.27 -5.95
C MET A 157 49.02 3.30 -5.54
N ILE A 158 49.12 3.66 -4.25
CA ILE A 158 50.17 4.58 -3.75
C ILE A 158 51.56 3.92 -3.80
N LYS A 159 51.63 2.60 -3.60
CA LYS A 159 52.89 1.84 -3.67
C LYS A 159 53.37 1.61 -5.11
N GLU A 160 52.45 1.50 -6.07
CA GLU A 160 52.77 1.24 -7.48
C GLU A 160 53.19 2.49 -8.26
N ASN A 161 52.89 3.70 -7.78
CA ASN A 161 53.27 4.96 -8.45
C ASN A 161 53.94 5.98 -7.51
N PRO A 162 55.24 5.84 -7.20
CA PRO A 162 55.97 6.75 -6.31
C PRO A 162 56.28 8.13 -6.92
N SER A 163 56.21 8.30 -8.24
CA SER A 163 56.65 9.50 -8.96
C SER A 163 55.48 10.38 -9.42
N LEU A 164 54.84 11.05 -8.47
CA LEU A 164 53.83 12.09 -8.73
C LEU A 164 54.41 13.47 -9.10
N VAL A 165 55.70 13.57 -9.44
CA VAL A 165 56.38 14.87 -9.52
C VAL A 165 56.73 15.33 -10.95
N THR A 166 56.63 14.49 -11.99
CA THR A 166 57.12 14.92 -13.32
C THR A 166 56.21 14.54 -14.50
N SER A 167 55.37 15.52 -14.86
CA SER A 167 55.01 15.94 -16.22
C SER A 167 54.18 15.05 -17.16
N ASN A 168 53.18 14.30 -16.67
CA ASN A 168 51.99 13.92 -17.48
C ASN A 168 50.73 13.73 -16.59
N LEU A 169 50.41 14.79 -15.85
CA LEU A 169 49.47 14.81 -14.72
C LEU A 169 47.97 14.57 -15.02
N ASN A 170 47.54 14.38 -16.27
CA ASN A 170 46.11 14.51 -16.57
C ASN A 170 45.32 13.20 -16.54
N GLU A 171 45.85 12.07 -17.02
CA GLU A 171 45.03 10.85 -17.18
C GLU A 171 45.05 9.94 -15.95
N GLU A 172 46.19 9.84 -15.27
CA GLU A 172 46.35 8.98 -14.09
C GLU A 172 45.73 9.60 -12.83
N VAL A 173 45.85 10.92 -12.65
CA VAL A 173 45.14 11.67 -11.62
C VAL A 173 43.63 11.65 -11.87
N ALA A 174 43.19 11.74 -13.14
CA ALA A 174 41.77 11.58 -13.48
C ALA A 174 41.24 10.18 -13.13
N LYS A 175 42.00 9.11 -13.41
CA LYS A 175 41.63 7.74 -13.00
C LYS A 175 41.53 7.60 -11.46
N GLN A 176 42.42 8.26 -10.72
CA GLN A 176 42.38 8.28 -9.25
C GLN A 176 41.14 9.03 -8.71
N LEU A 177 40.83 10.20 -9.28
CA LEU A 177 39.64 10.97 -8.92
C LEU A 177 38.35 10.21 -9.24
N GLU A 178 38.29 9.51 -10.38
CA GLU A 178 37.10 8.73 -10.74
C GLU A 178 36.93 7.52 -9.81
N SER A 179 38.02 6.85 -9.41
CA SER A 179 37.99 5.80 -8.39
C SER A 179 37.52 6.32 -7.02
N LEU A 180 38.02 7.49 -6.58
CA LEU A 180 37.56 8.15 -5.36
C LEU A 180 36.09 8.50 -5.41
N LYS A 181 35.61 9.06 -6.53
CA LYS A 181 34.19 9.34 -6.76
C LYS A 181 33.35 8.07 -6.66
N GLN A 182 33.77 6.98 -7.31
CA GLN A 182 33.07 5.68 -7.22
C GLN A 182 33.08 5.11 -5.80
N ASN A 183 34.12 5.36 -5.02
CA ASN A 183 34.19 4.95 -3.62
C ASN A 183 33.28 5.79 -2.73
N ILE A 184 33.22 7.10 -2.95
CA ILE A 184 32.30 8.00 -2.26
C ILE A 184 30.85 7.60 -2.54
N ILE A 185 30.49 7.36 -3.81
CA ILE A 185 29.17 6.85 -4.20
C ILE A 185 28.86 5.53 -3.49
N SER A 186 29.83 4.60 -3.41
CA SER A 186 29.64 3.34 -2.69
C SER A 186 29.44 3.53 -1.18
N ILE A 187 30.13 4.49 -0.56
CA ILE A 187 29.97 4.79 0.88
C ILE A 187 28.59 5.36 1.13
N PHE A 188 28.17 6.35 0.34
CA PHE A 188 26.83 6.93 0.45
C PHE A 188 25.74 5.87 0.27
N SER A 189 25.84 5.04 -0.77
CA SER A 189 24.90 3.94 -0.97
C SER A 189 24.86 2.95 0.20
N ASN A 190 26.02 2.61 0.79
CA ASN A 190 26.06 1.76 1.96
C ASN A 190 25.45 2.44 3.20
N PHE A 191 25.67 3.74 3.36
CA PHE A 191 25.10 4.52 4.46
C PHE A 191 23.57 4.59 4.37
N GLU A 192 23.01 4.86 3.18
CA GLU A 192 21.56 4.85 2.94
C GLU A 192 20.96 3.47 3.25
N LYS A 193 21.61 2.38 2.83
CA LYS A 193 21.18 1.01 3.17
C LYS A 193 21.19 0.77 4.68
N MET A 194 22.26 1.17 5.37
CA MET A 194 22.35 1.04 6.83
C MET A 194 21.27 1.85 7.55
N GLN A 195 21.00 3.07 7.10
CA GLN A 195 19.95 3.91 7.67
C GLN A 195 18.57 3.26 7.52
N LYS A 196 18.28 2.67 6.35
CA LYS A 196 17.04 1.95 6.08
C LYS A 196 16.89 0.71 6.98
N ILE A 197 17.95 -0.08 7.13
CA ILE A 197 17.98 -1.24 8.05
C ILE A 197 17.78 -0.80 9.49
N ASN A 198 18.45 0.26 9.93
CA ASN A 198 18.31 0.77 11.30
C ASN A 198 16.87 1.24 11.58
N SER A 199 16.23 1.88 10.61
CA SER A 199 14.82 2.29 10.71
C SER A 199 13.89 1.08 10.85
N LEU A 200 14.11 0.03 10.06
CA LEU A 200 13.37 -1.23 10.17
C LEU A 200 13.54 -1.90 11.55
N LYS A 201 14.78 -2.00 12.05
CA LYS A 201 15.04 -2.61 13.36
C LYS A 201 14.53 -1.76 14.52
N SER A 202 14.50 -0.43 14.38
CA SER A 202 13.86 0.48 15.35
C SER A 202 12.36 0.23 15.41
N GLU A 203 11.68 0.17 14.25
CA GLU A 203 10.26 -0.17 14.14
C GLU A 203 9.95 -1.52 14.80
N ASP A 204 10.70 -2.58 14.47
CA ASP A 204 10.49 -3.92 15.06
C ASP A 204 10.66 -3.89 16.59
N SER A 205 11.63 -3.10 17.09
CA SER A 205 11.88 -2.95 18.53
C SER A 205 10.77 -2.17 19.22
N GLU A 206 10.27 -1.09 18.62
CA GLU A 206 9.15 -0.30 19.13
C GLU A 206 7.87 -1.12 19.22
N VAL A 207 7.56 -1.89 18.17
CA VAL A 207 6.42 -2.82 18.17
C VAL A 207 6.58 -3.86 19.28
N LEU A 208 7.77 -4.45 19.45
CA LEU A 208 8.02 -5.43 20.51
C LEU A 208 7.82 -4.82 21.91
N TRP A 209 8.38 -3.64 22.17
CA TRP A 209 8.23 -2.94 23.46
C TRP A 209 6.77 -2.59 23.74
N TRP A 210 6.04 -2.13 22.73
CA TRP A 210 4.62 -1.82 22.83
C TRP A 210 3.78 -3.06 23.16
N VAL A 211 4.05 -4.20 22.50
CA VAL A 211 3.38 -5.48 22.77
C VAL A 211 3.64 -5.97 24.19
N ILE A 212 4.89 -5.90 24.65
CA ILE A 212 5.27 -6.36 26.00
C ILE A 212 4.71 -5.42 27.08
N GLY A 213 4.68 -4.12 26.81
CA GLY A 213 4.22 -3.10 27.76
C GLY A 213 2.72 -3.13 28.03
N GLU A 214 1.91 -3.66 27.10
CA GLU A 214 0.44 -3.67 27.17
C GLU A 214 -0.16 -2.29 27.54
N TRP A 215 0.42 -1.21 26.99
CA TRP A 215 0.15 0.18 27.37
C TRP A 215 -0.15 1.04 26.14
N SER A 216 -1.20 1.87 26.25
CA SER A 216 -1.53 2.85 25.21
C SER A 216 -0.70 4.11 25.36
N CYS A 217 0.01 4.47 24.29
CA CYS A 217 0.74 5.74 24.21
C CYS A 217 -0.22 6.93 24.07
N ASP A 218 -1.34 6.75 23.37
CA ASP A 218 -2.30 7.83 23.12
C ASP A 218 -3.09 8.22 24.37
N LEU A 219 -3.56 7.22 25.12
CA LEU A 219 -4.42 7.43 26.30
C LEU A 219 -3.63 7.42 27.61
N ASN A 220 -2.34 7.09 27.56
CA ASN A 220 -1.45 6.99 28.70
C ASN A 220 -2.02 6.10 29.83
N LYS A 221 -2.51 4.91 29.48
CA LYS A 221 -3.05 3.92 30.42
C LYS A 221 -2.88 2.48 29.91
N PRO A 222 -2.93 1.46 30.80
CA PRO A 222 -2.89 0.06 30.40
C PRO A 222 -4.06 -0.30 29.48
N PHE A 223 -3.86 -1.22 28.53
CA PHE A 223 -4.94 -1.66 27.63
C PHE A 223 -6.14 -2.26 28.36
N LYS A 224 -5.93 -2.84 29.54
CA LYS A 224 -7.00 -3.42 30.38
C LYS A 224 -7.96 -2.38 30.96
N GLU A 225 -7.59 -1.10 30.93
CA GLU A 225 -8.41 0.03 31.42
C GLU A 225 -9.12 0.79 30.27
N ILE A 226 -9.14 0.19 29.09
CA ILE A 226 -9.73 0.74 27.87
C ILE A 226 -11.01 -0.04 27.57
N ASP A 227 -12.03 0.65 27.07
CA ASP A 227 -13.30 0.03 26.71
C ASP A 227 -13.09 -1.05 25.63
N ASP A 228 -13.73 -2.20 25.80
CA ASP A 228 -13.63 -3.35 24.88
C ASP A 228 -14.01 -3.02 23.43
N ASN A 229 -14.88 -2.03 23.22
CA ASN A 229 -15.30 -1.60 21.89
C ASN A 229 -14.38 -0.51 21.33
N PHE A 230 -13.58 0.16 22.17
CA PHE A 230 -12.60 1.14 21.69
C PHE A 230 -11.23 0.52 21.44
N ILE A 231 -10.83 -0.47 22.26
CA ILE A 231 -9.49 -1.07 22.19
C ILE A 231 -9.11 -1.57 20.79
N PRO A 232 -9.98 -2.18 19.95
CA PRO A 232 -9.57 -2.65 18.64
C PRO A 232 -9.18 -1.51 17.69
N ILE A 233 -9.89 -0.38 17.76
CA ILE A 233 -9.60 0.82 16.97
C ILE A 233 -8.25 1.39 17.37
N LEU A 234 -8.05 1.53 18.68
CA LEU A 234 -6.82 2.06 19.25
C LEU A 234 -5.62 1.20 18.88
N ILE A 235 -5.71 -0.14 19.00
CA ILE A 235 -4.64 -1.07 18.64
C ILE A 235 -4.30 -0.98 17.15
N GLY A 236 -5.30 -0.90 16.27
CA GLY A 236 -5.07 -0.72 14.83
C GLY A 236 -4.30 0.57 14.51
N LYS A 237 -4.73 1.69 15.10
CA LYS A 237 -4.11 3.01 14.96
C LYS A 237 -2.70 3.04 15.56
N GLU A 238 -2.52 2.60 16.79
CA GLU A 238 -1.22 2.62 17.48
C GLU A 238 -0.21 1.68 16.83
N MET A 239 -0.65 0.55 16.25
CA MET A 239 0.21 -0.30 15.43
C MET A 239 0.67 0.43 14.17
N ALA A 240 -0.25 1.12 13.48
CA ALA A 240 0.11 1.91 12.30
C ALA A 240 1.07 3.04 12.65
N ASP A 241 0.91 3.69 13.81
CA ASP A 241 1.82 4.73 14.27
C ASP A 241 3.27 4.28 14.38
N LYS A 242 3.52 3.01 14.75
CA LYS A 242 4.89 2.48 14.87
C LYS A 242 5.54 2.14 13.55
N VAL A 243 4.77 2.09 12.46
CA VAL A 243 5.29 1.81 11.12
C VAL A 243 5.91 3.07 10.54
N ASN A 244 7.22 3.03 10.32
CA ASN A 244 8.00 4.09 9.68
C ASN A 244 8.49 3.67 8.29
N VAL A 245 8.47 2.36 7.97
CA VAL A 245 8.88 1.85 6.66
C VAL A 245 7.76 1.01 6.05
N LEU A 246 7.18 1.51 4.97
CA LEU A 246 6.11 0.83 4.23
C LEU A 246 6.64 -0.34 3.39
N PRO A 247 5.85 -1.42 3.19
CA PRO A 247 4.44 -1.62 3.57
C PRO A 247 4.16 -2.07 5.04
N GLY A 248 5.06 -1.81 5.99
CA GLY A 248 4.91 -2.21 7.40
C GLY A 248 5.28 -3.67 7.65
N PRO A 249 5.19 -4.19 8.90
CA PRO A 249 5.70 -5.51 9.23
C PRO A 249 4.78 -6.64 8.78
N PHE A 250 5.36 -7.68 8.17
CA PHE A 250 4.64 -8.91 7.79
C PHE A 250 3.87 -9.53 8.99
N ALA A 251 4.45 -9.44 10.19
CA ALA A 251 3.85 -9.97 11.41
C ALA A 251 2.73 -9.08 12.00
N ALA A 252 2.39 -7.93 11.40
CA ALA A 252 1.44 -6.97 11.98
C ALA A 252 0.10 -7.62 12.38
N LYS A 253 -0.47 -8.45 11.51
CA LYS A 253 -1.73 -9.16 11.80
C LYS A 253 -1.59 -10.09 12.99
N ALA A 254 -0.48 -10.83 13.08
CA ALA A 254 -0.21 -11.73 14.20
C ALA A 254 0.00 -10.96 15.52
N VAL A 255 0.69 -9.82 15.46
CA VAL A 255 0.91 -8.92 16.60
C VAL A 255 -0.40 -8.34 17.11
N ILE A 256 -1.24 -7.78 16.24
CA ILE A 256 -2.57 -7.26 16.58
C ILE A 256 -3.41 -8.37 17.22
N ASN A 257 -3.45 -9.55 16.62
CA ASN A 257 -4.17 -10.70 17.16
C ASN A 257 -3.65 -11.13 18.54
N LYS A 258 -2.34 -11.05 18.77
CA LYS A 258 -1.72 -11.40 20.05
C LYS A 258 -2.16 -10.43 21.14
N ILE A 259 -2.16 -9.13 20.90
CA ILE A 259 -2.63 -8.15 21.89
C ILE A 259 -4.12 -8.35 22.18
N LEU A 260 -4.93 -8.49 21.11
CA LEU A 260 -6.37 -8.64 21.24
C LEU A 260 -6.80 -10.00 21.81
N SER A 261 -5.91 -11.00 21.88
CA SER A 261 -6.21 -12.30 22.50
C SER A 261 -6.50 -12.21 24.00
N ASN A 262 -6.09 -11.12 24.65
CA ASN A 262 -6.40 -10.82 26.05
C ASN A 262 -7.84 -10.27 26.26
N PHE A 263 -8.56 -9.98 25.17
CA PHE A 263 -9.89 -9.38 25.19
C PHE A 263 -10.93 -10.34 24.61
N LYS A 264 -12.20 -10.12 24.96
CA LYS A 264 -13.28 -10.92 24.38
C LYS A 264 -13.43 -10.57 22.89
N ASP A 265 -13.25 -11.55 22.03
CA ASP A 265 -13.51 -11.39 20.60
C ASP A 265 -15.02 -11.26 20.38
N LYS A 266 -15.46 -10.04 20.05
CA LYS A 266 -16.85 -9.72 19.75
C LYS A 266 -16.99 -9.54 18.24
N GLN A 267 -18.16 -9.89 17.72
CA GLN A 267 -18.58 -9.53 16.39
C GLN A 267 -19.59 -8.40 16.53
N LEU A 268 -19.28 -7.23 15.97
CA LEU A 268 -20.11 -6.04 16.10
C LEU A 268 -20.14 -5.29 14.76
N TYR A 269 -21.18 -4.50 14.55
CA TYR A 269 -21.18 -3.51 13.47
C TYR A 269 -20.19 -2.39 13.76
N VAL A 270 -19.57 -1.82 12.72
CA VAL A 270 -18.55 -0.76 12.82
C VAL A 270 -19.04 0.43 13.65
N TYR A 271 -20.30 0.84 13.51
CA TYR A 271 -20.85 1.97 14.26
C TYR A 271 -20.81 1.76 15.78
N LYS A 272 -20.93 0.52 16.27
CA LYS A 272 -20.87 0.22 17.72
C LYS A 272 -19.48 0.40 18.32
N TYR A 273 -18.43 0.28 17.50
CA TYR A 273 -17.08 0.59 17.96
C TYR A 273 -16.87 2.12 18.10
N ALA A 274 -17.60 2.92 17.32
CA ALA A 274 -17.51 4.38 17.35
C ALA A 274 -18.17 5.04 18.56
N GLU A 275 -19.23 4.43 19.12
CA GLU A 275 -20.03 5.00 20.24
C GLU A 275 -19.24 5.27 21.52
N LYS A 276 -18.08 4.63 21.70
CA LYS A 276 -17.26 4.71 22.93
C LYS A 276 -15.95 5.48 22.76
N ILE A 277 -15.73 6.05 21.57
CA ILE A 277 -14.53 6.83 21.30
C ILE A 277 -14.71 8.25 21.85
N GLU A 278 -13.72 8.74 22.59
CA GLU A 278 -13.68 10.14 23.02
C GLU A 278 -13.54 11.06 21.79
N ARG A 279 -14.41 12.07 21.68
CA ARG A 279 -14.47 12.97 20.51
C ARG A 279 -13.13 13.65 20.23
N ASP A 280 -12.47 14.19 21.25
CA ASP A 280 -11.15 14.83 21.15
C ASP A 280 -10.07 13.88 20.61
N TRP A 281 -10.14 12.58 20.93
CA TRP A 281 -9.21 11.60 20.39
C TRP A 281 -9.54 11.28 18.93
N LEU A 282 -10.82 11.12 18.61
CA LEU A 282 -11.29 10.83 17.26
C LEU A 282 -10.92 11.95 16.28
N GLU A 283 -11.09 13.21 16.68
CA GLU A 283 -10.71 14.38 15.87
C GLU A 283 -9.21 14.38 15.54
N LYS A 284 -8.35 14.12 16.53
CA LYS A 284 -6.89 13.98 16.32
C LYS A 284 -6.54 12.78 15.44
N PHE A 285 -7.27 11.68 15.59
CA PHE A 285 -7.08 10.49 14.77
C PHE A 285 -7.39 10.80 13.29
N ILE A 286 -8.49 11.51 13.04
CA ILE A 286 -8.92 11.90 11.70
C ILE A 286 -8.02 12.97 11.10
N GLU A 287 -7.62 13.98 11.87
CA GLU A 287 -6.64 14.99 11.41
C GLU A 287 -5.34 14.34 10.91
N LYS A 288 -4.90 13.27 11.58
CA LYS A 288 -3.65 12.58 11.23
C LYS A 288 -3.76 11.67 10.00
N TYR A 289 -4.87 10.97 9.84
CA TYR A 289 -4.96 9.85 8.89
C TYR A 289 -6.03 10.03 7.80
N TYR A 290 -7.04 10.87 7.98
CA TYR A 290 -8.06 11.04 6.94
C TYR A 290 -7.54 11.92 5.80
N ILE A 291 -7.53 11.35 4.59
CA ILE A 291 -7.13 12.05 3.37
C ILE A 291 -8.26 11.93 2.35
N GLU A 292 -8.88 13.06 2.01
CA GLU A 292 -10.02 13.12 1.08
C GLU A 292 -9.69 12.51 -0.29
N ALA A 293 -8.45 12.66 -0.77
CA ALA A 293 -8.01 12.13 -2.06
C ALA A 293 -8.10 10.59 -2.16
N ILE A 294 -8.08 9.87 -1.04
CA ILE A 294 -8.16 8.40 -0.97
C ILE A 294 -9.35 7.90 -0.13
N SER A 295 -10.30 8.77 0.23
CA SER A 295 -11.46 8.44 1.08
C SER A 295 -12.33 7.32 0.52
N ASP A 296 -12.31 7.13 -0.80
CA ASP A 296 -13.00 6.02 -1.49
C ASP A 296 -12.41 4.64 -1.15
N PHE A 297 -11.17 4.59 -0.65
CA PHE A 297 -10.40 3.38 -0.33
C PHE A 297 -10.25 3.15 1.17
N THR A 298 -10.59 4.14 1.98
CA THR A 298 -10.52 4.11 3.44
C THR A 298 -11.92 4.26 4.07
N PRO A 299 -12.80 3.26 3.89
CA PRO A 299 -14.19 3.37 4.30
C PRO A 299 -14.39 3.56 5.81
N ILE A 300 -13.52 3.01 6.68
CA ILE A 300 -13.61 3.24 8.13
C ILE A 300 -13.20 4.67 8.46
N LEU A 301 -12.07 5.16 7.93
CA LEU A 301 -11.63 6.55 8.15
C LEU A 301 -12.65 7.55 7.60
N LYS A 302 -13.24 7.27 6.44
CA LYS A 302 -14.33 8.09 5.88
C LYS A 302 -15.55 8.10 6.80
N TYR A 303 -15.95 6.95 7.34
CA TYR A 303 -17.03 6.87 8.31
C TYR A 303 -16.72 7.70 9.56
N PHE A 304 -15.53 7.55 10.13
CA PHE A 304 -15.09 8.30 11.30
C PHE A 304 -15.01 9.82 11.06
N ASN A 305 -14.53 10.25 9.91
CA ASN A 305 -14.54 11.68 9.54
C ASN A 305 -15.98 12.22 9.43
N LYS A 306 -16.94 11.41 8.98
CA LYS A 306 -18.34 11.86 8.86
C LYS A 306 -19.05 11.94 10.20
N ILE A 307 -18.81 11.02 11.12
CA ILE A 307 -19.39 11.14 12.46
C ILE A 307 -18.80 12.30 13.28
N THR A 308 -17.59 12.79 12.95
CA THR A 308 -17.04 14.02 13.57
C THR A 308 -17.70 15.29 13.01
N GLU A 309 -18.19 15.26 11.76
CA GLU A 309 -18.90 16.37 11.11
C GLU A 309 -20.37 16.50 11.57
N ILE A 310 -21.00 15.39 11.99
CA ILE A 310 -22.41 15.36 12.42
C ILE A 310 -22.47 15.66 13.92
N ASP A 311 -23.13 16.75 14.30
CA ASP A 311 -23.40 17.05 15.71
C ASP A 311 -24.38 16.03 16.31
N GLU A 312 -24.19 15.72 17.61
CA GLU A 312 -24.87 14.65 18.39
C GLU A 312 -26.42 14.64 18.32
N LEU A 313 -27.05 15.67 17.73
CA LEU A 313 -28.50 15.88 17.69
C LEU A 313 -29.20 15.39 16.41
N ASP A 314 -28.48 15.04 15.34
CA ASP A 314 -29.10 14.62 14.06
C ASP A 314 -28.56 13.28 13.56
N ASN A 315 -28.52 12.31 14.47
CA ASN A 315 -28.10 10.92 14.27
C ASN A 315 -29.12 10.11 13.42
N SER A 316 -29.66 10.69 12.35
CA SER A 316 -30.49 9.93 11.42
C SER A 316 -29.57 8.98 10.65
N SER A 317 -29.67 7.69 10.96
CA SER A 317 -28.93 6.58 10.33
C SER A 317 -28.95 6.61 8.79
N ASN A 318 -29.91 7.32 8.21
CA ASN A 318 -30.13 7.46 6.77
C ASN A 318 -29.05 8.30 6.06
N GLU A 319 -28.50 9.35 6.68
CA GLU A 319 -27.45 10.17 6.02
C GLU A 319 -26.13 9.40 5.94
N LEU A 320 -25.74 8.73 7.03
CA LEU A 320 -24.54 7.90 7.06
C LEU A 320 -24.67 6.71 6.08
N GLU A 321 -25.86 6.10 5.96
CA GLU A 321 -26.09 4.97 5.04
C GLU A 321 -25.88 5.37 3.57
N ASN A 322 -26.23 6.60 3.22
CA ASN A 322 -25.99 7.13 1.87
C ASN A 322 -24.52 7.45 1.61
N ILE A 323 -23.75 7.82 2.64
CA ILE A 323 -22.35 8.28 2.50
C ILE A 323 -21.34 7.13 2.58
N CYS A 324 -21.60 6.18 3.48
CA CYS A 324 -20.76 5.00 3.74
C CYS A 324 -21.59 3.70 3.68
N PRO A 325 -22.27 3.40 2.55
CA PRO A 325 -23.13 2.23 2.43
C PRO A 325 -22.36 0.92 2.69
N ALA A 326 -21.09 0.88 2.27
CA ALA A 326 -20.20 -0.25 2.49
C ALA A 326 -19.95 -0.56 3.98
N ILE A 327 -19.99 0.44 4.86
CA ILE A 327 -19.78 0.25 6.30
C ILE A 327 -21.09 -0.14 6.98
N ILE A 328 -22.20 0.50 6.59
CA ILE A 328 -23.49 0.30 7.26
C ILE A 328 -24.18 -0.99 6.83
N LYS A 329 -24.03 -1.39 5.55
CA LYS A 329 -24.65 -2.62 5.02
C LYS A 329 -23.81 -3.86 5.28
N LYS A 330 -22.59 -3.70 5.81
CA LYS A 330 -21.72 -4.84 6.09
C LYS A 330 -22.19 -5.59 7.33
N GLU A 331 -22.01 -6.90 7.29
CA GLU A 331 -22.19 -7.78 8.43
C GLU A 331 -21.25 -7.42 9.59
N GLU A 332 -21.53 -7.99 10.76
CA GLU A 332 -20.71 -7.78 11.95
C GLU A 332 -19.24 -8.17 11.69
N ILE A 333 -18.30 -7.32 12.13
CA ILE A 333 -16.86 -7.53 12.03
C ILE A 333 -16.27 -7.88 13.39
N THR A 334 -15.28 -8.78 13.40
CA THR A 334 -14.58 -9.16 14.64
C THR A 334 -13.66 -8.06 15.14
N ASN A 335 -13.35 -8.05 16.44
CA ASN A 335 -12.37 -7.13 17.03
C ASN A 335 -11.02 -7.19 16.29
N LYS A 336 -10.58 -8.39 15.94
CA LYS A 336 -9.30 -8.59 15.22
C LYS A 336 -9.34 -8.01 13.81
N ASP A 337 -10.42 -8.26 13.09
CA ASP A 337 -10.55 -7.82 11.70
C ASP A 337 -10.73 -6.31 11.59
N ILE A 338 -11.46 -5.67 12.51
CA ILE A 338 -11.58 -4.20 12.51
C ILE A 338 -10.25 -3.53 12.87
N ALA A 339 -9.51 -4.06 13.85
CA ALA A 339 -8.19 -3.54 14.21
C ALA A 339 -7.21 -3.63 13.03
N TYR A 340 -7.20 -4.77 12.34
CA TYR A 340 -6.35 -4.96 11.16
C TYR A 340 -6.79 -4.08 9.99
N SER A 341 -8.10 -3.89 9.78
CA SER A 341 -8.62 -2.98 8.75
C SER A 341 -8.21 -1.53 9.00
N ILE A 342 -8.30 -1.06 10.25
CA ILE A 342 -7.86 0.28 10.64
C ILE A 342 -6.36 0.45 10.42
N TYR A 343 -5.57 -0.55 10.82
CA TYR A 343 -4.13 -0.56 10.56
C TYR A 343 -3.83 -0.37 9.06
N LEU A 344 -4.49 -1.14 8.18
CA LEU A 344 -4.29 -1.05 6.73
C LEU A 344 -4.72 0.32 6.16
N GLU A 345 -5.86 0.87 6.58
CA GLU A 345 -6.33 2.18 6.14
C GLU A 345 -5.37 3.31 6.59
N CYS A 346 -4.81 3.20 7.80
CA CYS A 346 -3.80 4.13 8.30
C CYS A 346 -2.49 4.03 7.50
N LEU A 347 -2.05 2.81 7.15
CA LEU A 347 -0.89 2.61 6.28
C LEU A 347 -1.11 3.15 4.87
N LEU A 348 -2.31 2.98 4.31
CA LEU A 348 -2.65 3.54 3.00
C LEU A 348 -2.52 5.07 3.01
N SER A 349 -2.94 5.70 4.12
CA SER A 349 -2.82 7.14 4.30
C SER A 349 -1.37 7.60 4.40
N LYS A 350 -0.52 6.87 5.13
CA LYS A 350 0.94 7.11 5.14
C LYS A 350 1.56 6.95 3.75
N ALA A 351 1.23 5.86 3.05
CA ALA A 351 1.73 5.58 1.70
C ALA A 351 1.36 6.69 0.71
N TYR A 352 0.16 7.24 0.85
CA TYR A 352 -0.27 8.35 0.02
C TYR A 352 0.50 9.63 0.31
N SER A 353 0.73 9.96 1.58
CA SER A 353 1.50 11.15 1.97
C SER A 353 2.97 11.09 1.55
N GLU A 354 3.63 9.92 1.66
CA GLU A 354 5.03 9.73 1.23
C GLU A 354 5.22 9.87 -0.28
N ARG A 355 4.15 9.80 -1.08
CA ARG A 355 4.20 9.96 -2.55
C ARG A 355 4.24 11.43 -2.99
N GLU A 356 3.90 12.37 -2.11
CA GLU A 356 3.98 13.82 -2.38
C GLU A 356 5.35 14.43 -2.04
N GLU A 357 6.18 13.73 -1.25
CA GLU A 357 7.59 14.05 -0.97
C GLU A 357 8.53 13.49 -2.05
#